data_AF-A0A7S3F2E4-F1
#
_entry.id   AF-A0A7S3F2E4-F1
#
_cell.length_a   1.000
_cell.length_b   1.000
_cell.length_c   1.000
_cell.angle_alpha   90.00
_cell.angle_beta   90.00
_cell.angle_gamma   90.00
#
_symmetry.space_group_name_H-M   'P 1'
#
loop_
_entity.id
_entity.type
_entity.pdbx_description
1 polymer ?
#
loop_
_entity_poly.entity_id
_entity_poly.type
_entity_poly.pdbx_seq_one_letter_code
_entity_poly.pdbx_strand_id
1 'polypeptide(L)'
;PDSVWAALSSGSVRLLRMSWLIDLSKAGKTLCRRQELPEKAFITIEELQDLFGDGNGDHVLPIIAISSVWLTKVHPDPNGEVLATVVDHMIRARSKYADIFPEGEMGVFWDWASLFQRERDGSFSSEAEMEGYRIALHDTMDLWYAHHGITTLMLTELPESATREIGYNESGWATFERCSAEQIKKFTLLFCKWKLLVDLGQLRASGVGDVAYRRWPVAPADFDSVIEHKTFHEAADRDAVKSLYRRASVKQLGGVESLSLQDMVLPTELDMACLGRYLHLCLSLKTLALGRAGLTDSLFVILCETLPSGSLPALQELHLYSNKISDGGMEAFSTCIAAGSLPQLKKLALSMNKVGDTGLAALAKIIGQGFLATLKVLDLSLNLIEDEGLAAFAGAITAKGSLLQLQKLHFNSNQIGDDGIAALAKSISSGSLTGLKSFYVKNNPGDIGPMKAAVAGGGIRLE
;
A
#
# COMPACT_ATOMS: atom_id res chain seq x y z
N PRO A 1 3.08 2.68 -23.99
CA PRO A 1 3.89 1.52 -23.56
C PRO A 1 3.30 0.94 -22.26
N ASP A 2 3.21 -0.38 -22.09
CA ASP A 2 2.48 -0.96 -20.95
C ASP A 2 3.32 -1.30 -19.72
N SER A 3 4.64 -1.18 -19.82
CA SER A 3 5.61 -1.43 -18.75
C SER A 3 6.73 -0.40 -18.77
N VAL A 4 7.46 -0.28 -17.66
CA VAL A 4 8.65 0.59 -17.52
C VAL A 4 9.66 0.28 -18.62
N TRP A 5 9.96 -0.99 -18.86
CA TRP A 5 10.91 -1.43 -19.89
C TRP A 5 10.47 -1.06 -21.31
N ALA A 6 9.17 -1.18 -21.61
CA ALA A 6 8.63 -0.78 -22.90
C ALA A 6 8.69 0.74 -23.08
N ALA A 7 8.50 1.53 -22.01
CA ALA A 7 8.59 2.99 -22.05
C ALA A 7 10.03 3.49 -22.23
N LEU A 8 11.02 2.76 -21.70
CA LEU A 8 12.43 3.04 -21.96
C LEU A 8 12.81 2.65 -23.40
N SER A 9 12.36 1.47 -23.85
CA SER A 9 12.68 0.95 -25.19
C SER A 9 12.11 1.80 -26.32
N SER A 10 10.98 2.49 -26.09
CA SER A 10 10.42 3.45 -27.07
C SER A 10 11.24 4.72 -27.21
N GLY A 11 12.19 4.99 -26.31
CA GLY A 11 12.97 6.23 -26.28
C GLY A 11 12.17 7.47 -25.90
N SER A 12 10.87 7.34 -25.58
CA SER A 12 10.03 8.46 -25.14
C SER A 12 10.50 9.02 -23.80
N VAL A 13 11.09 8.18 -22.95
CA VAL A 13 11.70 8.56 -21.66
C VAL A 13 13.13 8.05 -21.59
N ARG A 14 14.02 8.86 -21.01
CA ARG A 14 15.38 8.45 -20.61
C ARG A 14 15.56 8.67 -19.12
N LEU A 15 16.33 7.82 -18.46
CA LEU A 15 16.65 7.99 -17.04
C LEU A 15 18.06 8.55 -16.89
N LEU A 16 18.21 9.50 -15.98
CA LEU A 16 19.51 10.06 -15.61
C LEU A 16 20.28 9.08 -14.75
N ARG A 17 21.60 9.08 -14.87
CA ARG A 17 22.48 8.32 -13.97
C ARG A 17 22.62 9.06 -12.63
N MET A 18 22.38 8.37 -11.52
CA MET A 18 22.51 8.98 -10.19
C MET A 18 23.94 9.52 -9.96
N SER A 19 24.98 8.75 -10.26
CA SER A 19 26.38 9.23 -10.11
C SER A 19 26.68 10.48 -10.93
N TRP A 20 26.12 10.59 -12.14
CA TRP A 20 26.30 11.79 -12.96
C TRP A 20 25.60 13.02 -12.35
N LEU A 21 24.40 12.86 -11.79
CA LEU A 21 23.71 13.94 -11.08
C LEU A 21 24.48 14.42 -9.86
N ILE A 22 25.09 13.48 -9.11
CA ILE A 22 25.96 13.80 -7.98
C ILE A 22 27.12 14.68 -8.44
N ASP A 23 27.78 14.33 -9.54
CA ASP A 23 28.91 15.10 -10.08
C ASP A 23 28.48 16.47 -10.63
N LEU A 24 27.30 16.55 -11.27
CA LEU A 24 26.72 17.81 -11.74
C LEU A 24 26.49 18.78 -10.58
N SER A 25 25.87 18.30 -9.49
CA SER A 25 25.60 19.10 -8.30
C SER A 25 26.89 19.55 -7.60
N LYS A 26 27.88 18.66 -7.45
CA LYS A 26 29.21 19.01 -6.89
C LYS A 26 29.93 20.07 -7.71
N ALA A 27 29.71 20.10 -9.02
CA ALA A 27 30.27 21.11 -9.92
C ALA A 27 29.52 22.46 -9.85
N GLY A 28 28.48 22.59 -9.03
CA GLY A 28 27.66 23.81 -8.91
C GLY A 28 26.86 24.13 -10.18
N LYS A 29 26.54 23.12 -10.99
CA LYS A 29 25.80 23.27 -12.24
C LYS A 29 24.33 22.92 -12.06
N THR A 30 23.50 23.48 -12.95
CA THR A 30 22.06 23.21 -13.01
C THR A 30 21.73 22.18 -14.07
N LEU A 31 20.59 21.51 -13.90
CA LEU A 31 20.08 20.50 -14.83
C LEU A 31 19.43 21.18 -16.03
N CYS A 32 19.91 20.88 -17.24
CA CYS A 32 19.36 21.40 -18.49
C CYS A 32 18.32 20.46 -19.12
N ARG A 33 17.75 20.86 -20.27
CA ARG A 33 16.74 20.06 -20.98
C ARG A 33 17.33 18.73 -21.41
N ARG A 34 16.49 17.70 -21.51
CA ARG A 34 16.89 16.37 -22.00
C ARG A 34 17.78 16.42 -23.25
N GLN A 35 17.35 17.15 -24.28
CA GLN A 35 18.07 17.21 -25.56
C GLN A 35 19.41 17.96 -25.52
N GLU A 36 19.72 18.64 -24.42
CA GLU A 36 20.99 19.37 -24.21
C GLU A 36 22.00 18.57 -23.37
N LEU A 37 21.57 17.43 -22.80
CA LEU A 37 22.40 16.60 -21.95
C LEU A 37 23.31 15.68 -22.77
N PRO A 38 24.56 15.44 -22.31
CA PRO A 38 25.45 14.50 -22.97
C PRO A 38 24.96 13.06 -22.75
N GLU A 39 25.28 12.15 -23.68
CA GLU A 39 24.88 10.73 -23.59
C GLU A 39 25.26 10.06 -22.26
N LYS A 40 26.43 10.39 -21.70
CA LYS A 40 26.90 9.89 -20.39
C LYS A 40 26.03 10.30 -19.20
N ALA A 41 25.14 11.30 -19.36
CA ALA A 41 24.19 11.69 -18.33
C ALA A 41 23.10 10.65 -18.10
N PHE A 42 22.90 9.76 -19.08
CA PHE A 42 21.84 8.76 -19.05
C PHE A 42 22.40 7.38 -18.71
N ILE A 43 21.59 6.61 -17.98
CA ILE A 43 21.82 5.18 -17.78
C ILE A 43 21.17 4.42 -18.94
N THR A 44 21.85 3.39 -19.44
CA THR A 44 21.31 2.52 -20.51
C THR A 44 20.30 1.52 -19.95
N ILE A 45 19.49 0.91 -20.83
CA ILE A 45 18.53 -0.12 -20.42
C ILE A 45 19.29 -1.36 -19.93
N GLU A 46 20.37 -1.70 -20.61
CA GLU A 46 21.24 -2.83 -20.31
C GLU A 46 21.86 -2.65 -18.91
N GLU A 47 22.45 -1.49 -18.62
CA GLU A 47 22.98 -1.21 -17.28
C GLU A 47 21.89 -1.27 -16.20
N LEU A 48 20.69 -0.77 -16.50
CA LEU A 48 19.58 -0.79 -15.54
C LEU A 48 19.07 -2.22 -15.29
N GLN A 49 19.06 -3.06 -16.32
CA GLN A 49 18.74 -4.49 -16.22
C GLN A 49 19.83 -5.25 -15.48
N ASP A 50 21.11 -4.95 -15.72
CA ASP A 50 22.24 -5.52 -14.98
C ASP A 50 22.19 -5.16 -13.49
N LEU A 51 21.83 -3.91 -13.16
CA LEU A 51 21.60 -3.48 -11.77
C LEU A 51 20.43 -4.24 -11.12
N PHE A 52 19.35 -4.48 -11.87
CA PHE A 52 18.20 -5.23 -11.37
C PHE A 52 18.48 -6.74 -11.25
N GLY A 53 19.31 -7.30 -12.14
CA GLY A 53 19.62 -8.72 -12.23
C GLY A 53 18.38 -9.58 -12.45
N ASP A 54 18.29 -10.70 -11.73
CA ASP A 54 17.09 -11.56 -11.67
C ASP A 54 15.93 -10.94 -10.87
N GLY A 55 16.08 -9.68 -10.44
CA GLY A 55 15.21 -8.97 -9.53
C GLY A 55 15.61 -9.14 -8.06
N ASN A 56 14.83 -8.54 -7.17
CA ASN A 56 14.93 -8.77 -5.73
C ASN A 56 13.62 -9.37 -5.21
N GLY A 57 13.67 -9.99 -4.03
CA GLY A 57 12.48 -10.58 -3.39
C GLY A 57 11.35 -9.58 -3.12
N ASP A 58 11.65 -8.29 -3.19
CA ASP A 58 10.66 -7.23 -3.08
C ASP A 58 10.17 -6.67 -4.43
N HIS A 59 10.72 -7.11 -5.56
CA HIS A 59 10.46 -6.65 -6.93
C HIS A 59 10.62 -5.13 -7.12
N VAL A 60 11.56 -4.53 -6.41
CA VAL A 60 11.86 -3.09 -6.50
C VAL A 60 12.81 -2.82 -7.67
N LEU A 61 12.55 -1.77 -8.44
CA LEU A 61 13.39 -1.37 -9.56
C LEU A 61 14.51 -0.42 -9.08
N PRO A 62 15.69 -0.45 -9.73
CA PRO A 62 16.77 0.52 -9.49
C PRO A 62 16.43 1.89 -10.10
N ILE A 63 15.26 2.42 -9.78
CA ILE A 63 14.71 3.66 -10.33
C ILE A 63 14.17 4.57 -9.22
N ILE A 64 14.55 5.83 -9.30
CA ILE A 64 14.00 6.93 -8.50
C ILE A 64 13.18 7.86 -9.40
N ALA A 65 11.95 8.20 -9.01
CA ALA A 65 11.14 9.24 -9.63
C ALA A 65 11.13 10.49 -8.74
N ILE A 66 11.40 11.65 -9.34
CA ILE A 66 11.38 12.94 -8.66
C ILE A 66 10.01 13.59 -8.86
N SER A 67 9.36 13.95 -7.76
CA SER A 67 8.13 14.74 -7.74
C SER A 67 8.42 16.10 -7.12
N SER A 68 8.33 17.14 -7.94
CA SER A 68 8.66 18.52 -7.55
C SER A 68 7.83 19.51 -8.35
N VAL A 69 7.68 20.73 -7.84
CA VAL A 69 7.07 21.82 -8.61
C VAL A 69 8.11 22.64 -9.34
N TRP A 70 7.76 23.15 -10.51
CA TRP A 70 8.61 24.09 -11.23
C TRP A 70 8.71 25.42 -10.49
N LEU A 71 9.95 25.84 -10.15
CA LEU A 71 10.19 27.09 -9.42
C LEU A 71 9.91 28.35 -10.26
N THR A 72 10.03 28.26 -11.58
CA THR A 72 9.72 29.36 -12.51
C THR A 72 8.94 28.85 -13.72
N LYS A 73 8.43 29.76 -14.56
CA LYS A 73 7.74 29.38 -15.81
C LYS A 73 8.66 28.76 -16.87
N VAL A 74 9.97 28.97 -16.78
CA VAL A 74 10.93 28.61 -17.85
C VAL A 74 11.97 27.59 -17.41
N HIS A 75 12.11 27.36 -16.11
CA HIS A 75 13.08 26.41 -15.56
C HIS A 75 12.57 25.85 -14.22
N PRO A 76 12.62 24.52 -14.01
CA PRO A 76 12.14 23.91 -12.77
C PRO A 76 13.04 24.21 -11.58
N ASP A 77 14.36 24.30 -11.77
CA ASP A 77 15.35 24.54 -10.71
C ASP A 77 16.48 25.50 -11.14
N PRO A 78 16.22 26.82 -11.30
CA PRO A 78 17.16 27.75 -11.93
C PRO A 78 18.46 27.94 -11.14
N ASN A 79 18.45 27.64 -9.83
CA ASN A 79 19.59 27.82 -8.94
C ASN A 79 20.26 26.49 -8.53
N GLY A 80 19.69 25.34 -8.91
CA GLY A 80 20.24 24.02 -8.56
C GLY A 80 19.96 23.57 -7.12
N GLU A 81 19.05 24.22 -6.40
CA GLU A 81 18.77 23.94 -4.99
C GLU A 81 17.92 22.67 -4.81
N VAL A 82 17.00 22.43 -5.74
CA VAL A 82 16.22 21.18 -5.79
C VAL A 82 17.17 20.02 -6.10
N LEU A 83 18.06 20.18 -7.09
CA LEU A 83 19.12 19.22 -7.42
C LEU A 83 20.02 18.92 -6.22
N ALA A 84 20.51 19.95 -5.53
CA ALA A 84 21.35 19.78 -4.34
C ALA A 84 20.63 18.98 -3.24
N THR A 85 19.34 19.26 -3.03
CA THR A 85 18.50 18.55 -2.05
C THR A 85 18.34 17.07 -2.38
N VAL A 86 18.05 16.76 -3.66
CA VAL A 86 17.91 15.39 -4.15
C VAL A 86 19.23 14.63 -4.04
N VAL A 87 20.34 15.23 -4.48
CA VAL A 87 21.69 14.64 -4.44
C VAL A 87 22.15 14.36 -3.01
N ASP A 88 21.90 15.29 -2.10
CA ASP A 88 22.22 15.13 -0.68
C ASP A 88 21.48 13.92 -0.05
N HIS A 89 20.21 13.70 -0.40
CA HIS A 89 19.50 12.49 -0.03
C HIS A 89 20.10 11.23 -0.68
N MET A 90 20.36 11.26 -1.99
CA MET A 90 20.94 10.14 -2.72
C MET A 90 22.27 9.69 -2.11
N ILE A 91 23.17 10.62 -1.76
CA ILE A 91 24.45 10.32 -1.11
C ILE A 91 24.23 9.61 0.23
N ARG A 92 23.31 10.11 1.07
CA ARG A 92 22.99 9.47 2.37
C ARG A 92 22.36 8.10 2.22
N ALA A 93 21.45 7.94 1.27
CA ALA A 93 20.69 6.71 1.06
C ALA A 93 21.47 5.65 0.25
N ARG A 94 22.58 6.04 -0.41
CA ARG A 94 23.35 5.17 -1.30
C ARG A 94 23.79 3.85 -0.66
N SER A 95 24.16 3.86 0.62
CA SER A 95 24.50 2.63 1.35
C SER A 95 23.31 1.67 1.48
N LYS A 96 22.10 2.19 1.72
CA LYS A 96 20.86 1.38 1.73
C LYS A 96 20.55 0.85 0.34
N TYR A 97 20.79 1.66 -0.69
CA TYR A 97 20.66 1.22 -2.09
C TYR A 97 21.63 0.09 -2.42
N ALA A 98 22.86 0.16 -1.90
CA ALA A 98 23.91 -0.84 -2.09
C ALA A 98 23.59 -2.23 -1.52
N ASP A 99 22.65 -2.33 -0.57
CA ASP A 99 22.17 -3.62 -0.05
C ASP A 99 21.39 -4.44 -1.09
N ILE A 100 20.87 -3.77 -2.15
CA ILE A 100 20.05 -4.40 -3.20
C ILE A 100 20.67 -4.23 -4.58
N PHE A 101 21.23 -3.05 -4.88
CA PHE A 101 21.76 -2.71 -6.21
C PHE A 101 23.26 -2.40 -6.13
N PRO A 102 24.10 -2.92 -7.05
CA PRO A 102 25.54 -2.67 -7.04
C PRO A 102 25.89 -1.17 -6.92
N GLU A 103 26.80 -0.87 -5.99
CA GLU A 103 27.28 0.49 -5.67
C GLU A 103 26.19 1.51 -5.31
N GLY A 104 24.95 1.07 -5.10
CA GLY A 104 23.78 1.94 -4.91
C GLY A 104 23.48 2.84 -6.11
N GLU A 105 23.93 2.48 -7.32
CA GLU A 105 23.61 3.21 -8.55
C GLU A 105 22.14 2.99 -8.95
N MET A 106 21.50 4.03 -9.47
CA MET A 106 20.11 3.96 -9.92
C MET A 106 19.86 4.87 -11.12
N GLY A 107 18.83 4.56 -11.90
CA GLY A 107 18.24 5.47 -12.85
C GLY A 107 17.34 6.49 -12.16
N VAL A 108 17.37 7.75 -12.59
CA VAL A 108 16.56 8.84 -12.04
C VAL A 108 15.64 9.38 -13.11
N PHE A 109 14.34 9.19 -12.92
CA PHE A 109 13.29 9.86 -13.65
C PHE A 109 13.05 11.24 -13.05
N TRP A 110 13.38 12.26 -13.83
CA TRP A 110 13.11 13.66 -13.55
C TRP A 110 12.52 14.29 -14.81
N ASP A 111 11.23 14.61 -14.78
CA ASP A 111 10.41 15.04 -15.92
C ASP A 111 11.15 15.96 -16.93
N TRP A 112 11.76 17.03 -16.44
CA TRP A 112 12.49 18.04 -17.22
C TRP A 112 13.63 17.48 -18.07
N ALA A 113 14.37 16.53 -17.52
CA ALA A 113 15.55 15.94 -18.15
C ALA A 113 15.30 14.54 -18.72
N SER A 114 14.14 13.95 -18.43
CA SER A 114 13.76 12.60 -18.85
C SER A 114 12.82 12.62 -20.07
N LEU A 115 12.03 13.68 -20.22
CA LEU A 115 11.15 13.92 -21.37
C LEU A 115 11.79 14.94 -22.32
N PHE A 116 11.44 14.86 -23.61
CA PHE A 116 11.74 15.96 -24.54
C PHE A 116 11.04 17.23 -24.08
N GLN A 117 11.69 18.38 -24.25
CA GLN A 117 11.16 19.67 -23.80
C GLN A 117 10.95 20.60 -24.98
N ARG A 118 9.93 21.45 -24.88
CA ARG A 118 9.66 22.48 -25.90
C ARG A 118 10.80 23.51 -25.94
N GLU A 119 10.95 24.14 -27.09
CA GLU A 119 11.74 25.35 -27.28
C GLU A 119 11.07 26.56 -26.61
N ARG A 120 11.80 27.67 -26.52
CA ARG A 120 11.32 28.90 -25.86
C ARG A 120 10.09 29.50 -26.56
N ASP A 121 9.91 29.22 -27.84
CA ASP A 121 8.73 29.63 -28.62
C ASP A 121 7.55 28.65 -28.51
N GLY A 122 7.70 27.57 -27.75
CA GLY A 122 6.68 26.55 -27.52
C GLY A 122 6.66 25.41 -28.55
N SER A 123 7.55 25.43 -29.55
CA SER A 123 7.68 24.39 -30.57
C SER A 123 8.57 23.21 -30.12
N PHE A 124 8.60 22.13 -30.90
CA PHE A 124 9.59 21.05 -30.77
C PHE A 124 10.58 21.12 -31.93
N SER A 125 11.83 20.73 -31.70
CA SER A 125 12.87 20.78 -32.74
C SER A 125 12.68 19.70 -33.81
N SER A 126 11.91 18.65 -33.53
CA SER A 126 11.49 17.66 -34.53
C SER A 126 10.15 16.99 -34.20
N GLU A 127 9.55 16.35 -35.21
CA GLU A 127 8.34 15.53 -35.05
C GLU A 127 8.56 14.34 -34.10
N ALA A 128 9.77 13.76 -34.12
CA ALA A 128 10.14 12.67 -33.22
C ALA A 128 10.18 13.12 -31.75
N GLU A 129 10.66 14.33 -31.47
CA GLU A 129 10.65 14.91 -30.11
C GLU A 129 9.22 15.19 -29.65
N MET A 130 8.39 15.75 -30.53
CA MET A 130 6.98 16.02 -30.25
C MET A 130 6.21 14.73 -29.91
N GLU A 131 6.38 13.69 -30.73
CA GLU A 131 5.72 12.40 -30.50
C GLU A 131 6.27 11.71 -29.26
N GLY A 132 7.59 11.76 -29.04
CA GLY A 132 8.22 11.26 -27.82
C GLY A 132 7.68 11.94 -26.56
N TYR A 133 7.50 13.26 -26.57
CA TYR A 133 6.86 14.01 -25.49
C TYR A 133 5.40 13.59 -25.28
N ARG A 134 4.62 13.49 -26.36
CA ARG A 134 3.20 13.09 -26.29
C ARG A 134 3.05 11.71 -25.66
N ILE A 135 3.82 10.72 -26.12
CA ILE A 135 3.84 9.36 -25.56
C ILE A 135 4.23 9.41 -24.09
N ALA A 136 5.30 10.16 -23.76
CA ALA A 136 5.79 10.20 -22.39
C ALA A 136 4.73 10.78 -21.43
N LEU A 137 4.15 11.93 -21.78
CA LEU A 137 3.19 12.66 -20.95
C LEU A 137 1.84 11.94 -20.83
N HIS A 138 1.31 11.40 -21.93
CA HIS A 138 -0.05 10.88 -21.95
C HIS A 138 -0.14 9.36 -21.83
N ASP A 139 0.91 8.61 -22.18
CA ASP A 139 0.84 7.15 -22.27
C ASP A 139 1.76 6.42 -21.28
N THR A 140 2.66 7.14 -20.60
CA THR A 140 3.63 6.51 -19.67
C THR A 140 3.85 7.26 -18.36
N MET A 141 3.34 8.49 -18.19
CA MET A 141 3.65 9.32 -17.02
C MET A 141 3.26 8.64 -15.70
N ASP A 142 2.14 7.91 -15.70
CA ASP A 142 1.67 7.14 -14.57
C ASP A 142 2.62 6.01 -14.17
N LEU A 143 3.35 5.40 -15.11
CA LEU A 143 4.27 4.30 -14.81
C LEU A 143 5.34 4.73 -13.81
N TRP A 144 5.88 5.95 -13.95
CA TRP A 144 7.01 6.41 -13.14
C TRP A 144 6.62 6.65 -11.69
N TYR A 145 5.45 7.24 -11.46
CA TYR A 145 4.99 7.55 -10.12
C TYR A 145 4.19 6.41 -9.50
N ALA A 146 3.38 5.68 -10.26
CA ALA A 146 2.45 4.70 -9.69
C ALA A 146 3.05 3.29 -9.54
N HIS A 147 4.13 2.94 -10.27
CA HIS A 147 4.73 1.60 -10.19
C HIS A 147 5.16 1.22 -8.76
N HIS A 148 4.73 0.05 -8.28
CA HIS A 148 4.92 -0.41 -6.90
C HIS A 148 6.39 -0.54 -6.47
N GLY A 149 7.28 -0.76 -7.43
CA GLY A 149 8.73 -0.93 -7.23
C GLY A 149 9.58 0.29 -7.56
N ILE A 150 9.01 1.45 -7.90
CA ILE A 150 9.81 2.68 -8.12
C ILE A 150 9.83 3.50 -6.82
N THR A 151 11.00 4.01 -6.45
CA THR A 151 11.13 4.95 -5.31
C THR A 151 10.71 6.34 -5.75
N THR A 152 9.85 7.02 -5.00
CA THR A 152 9.45 8.41 -5.29
C THR A 152 9.98 9.34 -4.22
N LEU A 153 10.76 10.35 -4.64
CA LEU A 153 11.19 11.45 -3.80
C LEU A 153 10.27 12.64 -4.04
N MET A 154 9.58 13.10 -2.99
CA MET A 154 8.71 14.27 -3.02
C MET A 154 9.44 15.45 -2.39
N LEU A 155 9.43 16.60 -3.08
CA LEU A 155 9.96 17.86 -2.57
C LEU A 155 8.79 18.78 -2.21
N THR A 156 8.20 18.53 -1.03
CA THR A 156 6.98 19.22 -0.60
C THR A 156 7.22 20.64 -0.07
N GLU A 157 8.46 20.93 0.34
CA GLU A 157 8.91 22.25 0.76
C GLU A 157 9.64 22.95 -0.38
N LEU A 158 9.32 24.23 -0.59
CA LEU A 158 10.03 25.08 -1.55
C LEU A 158 11.40 25.49 -0.98
N PRO A 159 12.44 25.63 -1.82
CA PRO A 159 13.71 26.25 -1.40
C PRO A 159 13.50 27.69 -0.91
N GLU A 160 14.38 28.17 -0.03
CA GLU A 160 14.28 29.52 0.55
C GLU A 160 14.33 30.63 -0.51
N SER A 161 15.04 30.38 -1.61
CA SER A 161 15.14 31.33 -2.73
C SER A 161 13.91 31.35 -3.64
N ALA A 162 12.96 30.44 -3.45
CA ALA A 162 11.83 30.28 -4.35
C ALA A 162 10.92 31.51 -4.30
N THR A 163 10.70 32.14 -5.45
CA THR A 163 9.77 33.27 -5.60
C THR A 163 8.35 32.82 -5.96
N ARG A 164 8.10 31.51 -5.97
CA ARG A 164 6.82 30.92 -6.37
C ARG A 164 5.85 30.92 -5.20
N GLU A 165 4.64 31.44 -5.42
CA GLU A 165 3.57 31.47 -4.40
C GLU A 165 2.83 30.12 -4.25
N ILE A 166 2.73 29.34 -5.33
CA ILE A 166 2.03 28.05 -5.36
C ILE A 166 2.96 26.93 -4.90
N GLY A 167 2.69 26.35 -3.74
CA GLY A 167 3.45 25.23 -3.19
C GLY A 167 3.13 23.88 -3.83
N TYR A 168 3.77 22.84 -3.30
CA TYR A 168 3.60 21.46 -3.77
C TYR A 168 2.17 20.94 -3.60
N ASN A 169 1.54 21.22 -2.46
CA ASN A 169 0.20 20.72 -2.15
C ASN A 169 -0.89 21.41 -2.98
N GLU A 170 -0.63 22.59 -3.53
CA GLU A 170 -1.54 23.37 -4.37
C GLU A 170 -1.42 23.01 -5.86
N SER A 171 -0.26 22.46 -6.27
CA SER A 171 0.00 22.05 -7.65
C SER A 171 -0.80 20.79 -8.05
N GLY A 172 -1.46 20.85 -9.20
CA GLY A 172 -2.22 19.73 -9.76
C GLY A 172 -1.36 18.54 -10.18
N TRP A 173 -0.24 18.80 -10.87
CA TRP A 173 0.71 17.75 -11.29
C TRP A 173 1.39 17.10 -10.08
N ALA A 174 1.88 17.88 -9.12
CA ALA A 174 2.46 17.33 -7.89
C ALA A 174 1.44 16.50 -7.08
N THR A 175 0.17 16.93 -7.07
CA THR A 175 -0.91 16.16 -6.45
C THR A 175 -1.12 14.83 -7.16
N PHE A 176 -1.12 14.80 -8.49
CA PHE A 176 -1.18 13.57 -9.27
C PHE A 176 -0.02 12.62 -8.99
N GLU A 177 1.20 13.13 -9.03
CA GLU A 177 2.42 12.36 -8.80
C GLU A 177 2.42 11.73 -7.40
N ARG A 178 2.12 12.53 -6.37
CA ARG A 178 1.99 12.05 -4.99
C ARG A 178 0.90 10.99 -4.86
N CYS A 179 -0.32 11.29 -5.30
CA CYS A 179 -1.44 10.36 -5.16
C CYS A 179 -1.16 9.05 -5.91
N SER A 180 -0.52 9.11 -7.07
CA SER A 180 -0.09 7.95 -7.85
C SER A 180 0.92 7.10 -7.08
N ALA A 181 1.92 7.74 -6.49
CA ALA A 181 2.94 7.07 -5.67
C ALA A 181 2.36 6.43 -4.39
N GLU A 182 1.31 7.01 -3.82
CA GLU A 182 0.69 6.55 -2.58
C GLU A 182 -0.25 5.34 -2.75
N GLN A 183 -0.60 4.93 -3.98
CA GLN A 183 -1.58 3.85 -4.19
C GLN A 183 -1.05 2.47 -3.76
N ILE A 184 -0.06 1.95 -4.50
CA ILE A 184 0.32 0.53 -4.42
C ILE A 184 1.76 0.28 -3.95
N LYS A 185 2.54 1.34 -3.69
CA LYS A 185 3.92 1.17 -3.23
C LYS A 185 3.96 0.43 -1.90
N LYS A 186 4.95 -0.44 -1.76
CA LYS A 186 5.34 -0.99 -0.45
C LYS A 186 5.87 0.16 0.41
N PHE A 187 5.22 0.42 1.53
CA PHE A 187 5.61 1.55 2.39
C PHE A 187 7.00 1.35 3.02
N THR A 188 7.37 0.12 3.34
CA THR A 188 8.71 -0.23 3.83
C THR A 188 9.12 -1.59 3.27
N LEU A 189 10.37 -1.70 2.80
CA LEU A 189 10.93 -2.97 2.35
C LEU A 189 11.34 -3.83 3.53
N LEU A 190 11.11 -5.14 3.40
CA LEU A 190 11.24 -6.08 4.52
C LEU A 190 12.70 -6.19 5.02
N PHE A 191 13.65 -6.13 4.09
CA PHE A 191 15.07 -6.40 4.37
C PHE A 191 15.90 -5.13 4.58
N CYS A 192 15.88 -4.18 3.65
CA CYS A 192 16.72 -2.99 3.71
C CYS A 192 16.11 -1.85 4.54
N LYS A 193 14.83 -1.98 4.95
CA LYS A 193 14.07 -0.97 5.70
C LYS A 193 14.05 0.42 5.05
N TRP A 194 14.40 0.53 3.76
CA TRP A 194 14.23 1.76 3.01
C TRP A 194 12.75 1.97 2.71
N LYS A 195 12.39 3.22 2.43
CA LYS A 195 11.04 3.62 2.05
C LYS A 195 10.98 3.92 0.56
N LEU A 196 9.93 3.45 -0.11
CA LEU A 196 9.68 3.75 -1.52
C LEU A 196 8.98 5.10 -1.73
N LEU A 197 8.52 5.73 -0.66
CA LEU A 197 7.95 7.07 -0.69
C LEU A 197 8.68 7.90 0.37
N VAL A 198 9.40 8.92 -0.09
CA VAL A 198 10.24 9.77 0.78
C VAL A 198 9.87 11.22 0.54
N ASP A 199 9.47 11.91 1.60
CA ASP A 199 9.20 13.35 1.57
C ASP A 199 10.44 14.11 2.05
N LEU A 200 11.23 14.66 1.13
CA LEU A 200 12.45 15.39 1.45
C LEU A 200 12.20 16.71 2.16
N GLY A 201 11.01 17.30 2.04
CA GLY A 201 10.62 18.50 2.79
C GLY A 201 10.50 18.18 4.28
N GLN A 202 9.69 17.19 4.61
CA GLN A 202 9.45 16.81 6.02
C GLN A 202 10.68 16.23 6.74
N LEU A 203 11.64 15.64 5.99
CA LEU A 203 12.90 15.16 6.58
C LEU A 203 13.76 16.29 7.14
N ARG A 204 13.70 17.50 6.57
CA ARG A 204 14.46 18.65 7.07
C ARG A 204 13.88 19.19 8.37
N ALA A 205 12.55 19.18 8.50
CA ALA A 205 11.85 19.74 9.66
C ALA A 205 11.95 18.88 10.93
N SER A 206 12.14 17.56 10.80
CA SER A 206 11.98 16.63 11.92
C SER A 206 13.27 16.27 12.65
N GLY A 207 14.45 16.41 12.03
CA GLY A 207 15.75 16.05 12.66
C GLY A 207 15.90 14.57 13.04
N VAL A 208 14.88 13.74 12.77
CA VAL A 208 14.83 12.30 13.01
C VAL A 208 14.92 11.62 11.64
N GLY A 209 15.73 10.55 11.51
CA GLY A 209 15.93 9.86 10.24
C GLY A 209 14.63 9.36 9.58
N ASP A 210 14.64 9.22 8.25
CA ASP A 210 13.54 8.77 7.38
C ASP A 210 12.14 8.84 8.02
N VAL A 211 11.59 10.03 8.26
CA VAL A 211 10.17 10.19 8.58
C VAL A 211 9.41 9.88 7.29
N ALA A 212 8.80 8.69 7.20
CA ALA A 212 7.92 8.41 6.07
C ALA A 212 6.51 8.80 6.48
N TYR A 213 5.97 9.73 5.73
CA TYR A 213 4.59 10.12 5.78
C TYR A 213 3.95 9.58 4.50
N ARG A 214 2.99 8.66 4.63
CA ARG A 214 2.13 8.20 3.53
C ARG A 214 0.70 8.48 3.90
N ARG A 215 -0.03 9.14 3.01
CA ARG A 215 -1.48 9.39 3.18
C ARG A 215 -2.28 8.17 2.75
N TRP A 216 -3.52 8.10 3.23
CA TRP A 216 -4.47 7.10 2.74
C TRP A 216 -4.70 7.27 1.23
N PRO A 217 -4.80 6.15 0.47
CA PRO A 217 -4.89 6.21 -0.97
C PRO A 217 -6.20 6.87 -1.42
N VAL A 218 -6.14 7.63 -2.52
CA VAL A 218 -7.31 8.28 -3.12
C VAL A 218 -7.90 7.36 -4.19
N ALA A 219 -9.17 6.97 -4.07
CA ALA A 219 -9.81 6.17 -5.10
C ALA A 219 -10.01 7.01 -6.38
N PRO A 220 -10.05 6.38 -7.57
CA PRO A 220 -10.20 7.10 -8.83
C PRO A 220 -11.47 7.94 -8.94
N ALA A 221 -12.54 7.54 -8.25
CA ALA A 221 -13.79 8.29 -8.20
C ALA A 221 -13.70 9.56 -7.34
N ASP A 222 -12.77 9.59 -6.38
CA ASP A 222 -12.59 10.68 -5.43
C ASP A 222 -11.54 11.71 -5.90
N PHE A 223 -10.64 11.27 -6.79
CA PHE A 223 -9.53 12.09 -7.26
C PHE A 223 -9.97 13.34 -8.02
N ASP A 224 -11.09 13.28 -8.75
CA ASP A 224 -11.63 14.42 -9.48
C ASP A 224 -11.92 15.60 -8.54
N SER A 225 -12.52 15.33 -7.38
CA SER A 225 -12.80 16.32 -6.34
C SER A 225 -11.52 16.88 -5.73
N VAL A 226 -10.49 16.05 -5.56
CA VAL A 226 -9.18 16.48 -5.06
C VAL A 226 -8.51 17.45 -6.03
N ILE A 227 -8.59 17.17 -7.33
CA ILE A 227 -7.93 17.94 -8.40
C ILE A 227 -8.66 19.23 -8.76
N GLU A 228 -9.98 19.31 -8.56
CA GLU A 228 -10.76 20.49 -8.93
C GLU A 228 -10.29 21.77 -8.24
N HIS A 229 -9.76 21.63 -7.02
CA HIS A 229 -9.25 22.74 -6.22
C HIS A 229 -7.74 23.01 -6.40
N LYS A 230 -7.09 22.37 -7.39
CA LYS A 230 -5.65 22.50 -7.63
C LYS A 230 -5.34 23.48 -8.75
N THR A 231 -4.15 24.07 -8.67
CA THR A 231 -3.65 25.02 -9.66
C THR A 231 -2.86 24.31 -10.75
N PHE A 232 -3.14 24.68 -11.98
CA PHE A 232 -2.43 24.25 -13.18
C PHE A 232 -1.89 25.47 -13.92
N HIS A 233 -0.78 25.29 -14.62
CA HIS A 233 -0.29 26.32 -15.55
C HIS A 233 -1.18 26.40 -16.78
N GLU A 234 -1.60 25.26 -17.32
CA GLU A 234 -2.53 25.13 -18.44
C GLU A 234 -3.83 24.48 -17.98
N ALA A 235 -4.99 25.09 -18.24
CA ALA A 235 -6.27 24.57 -17.77
C ALA A 235 -6.60 23.18 -18.32
N ALA A 236 -6.15 22.87 -19.55
CA ALA A 236 -6.34 21.57 -20.21
C ALA A 236 -5.64 20.41 -19.47
N ASP A 237 -4.58 20.70 -18.69
CA ASP A 237 -3.85 19.67 -17.94
C ASP A 237 -4.71 19.03 -16.85
N ARG A 238 -5.73 19.74 -16.34
CA ARG A 238 -6.62 19.23 -15.29
C ARG A 238 -7.32 17.94 -15.71
N ASP A 239 -7.93 17.95 -16.89
CA ASP A 239 -8.68 16.80 -17.41
C ASP A 239 -7.74 15.67 -17.86
N ALA A 240 -6.55 16.03 -18.37
CA ALA A 240 -5.50 15.08 -18.68
C ALA A 240 -5.03 14.32 -17.42
N VAL A 241 -4.77 15.04 -16.32
CA VAL A 241 -4.37 14.46 -15.04
C VAL A 241 -5.45 13.55 -14.44
N LYS A 242 -6.73 13.98 -14.46
CA LYS A 242 -7.85 13.11 -14.03
C LYS A 242 -7.89 11.81 -14.83
N SER A 243 -7.74 11.92 -16.15
CA SER A 243 -7.76 10.77 -17.07
C SER A 243 -6.56 9.85 -16.88
N LEU A 244 -5.37 10.41 -16.66
CA LEU A 244 -4.16 9.66 -16.34
C LEU A 244 -4.34 8.87 -15.04
N TYR A 245 -4.75 9.55 -13.97
CA TYR A 245 -4.92 8.92 -12.66
C TYR A 245 -5.92 7.77 -12.72
N ARG A 246 -7.09 7.98 -13.33
CA ARG A 246 -8.14 6.96 -13.43
C ARG A 246 -7.66 5.73 -14.18
N ARG A 247 -7.05 5.89 -15.36
CA ARG A 247 -6.53 4.78 -16.17
C ARG A 247 -5.45 4.00 -15.42
N ALA A 248 -4.48 4.71 -14.84
CA ALA A 248 -3.39 4.12 -14.09
C ALA A 248 -3.90 3.30 -12.91
N SER A 249 -4.78 3.90 -12.10
CA SER A 249 -5.33 3.27 -10.90
C SER A 249 -6.10 2.00 -11.22
N VAL A 250 -7.01 2.03 -12.20
CA VAL A 250 -7.82 0.85 -12.54
C VAL A 250 -6.92 -0.30 -13.01
N LYS A 251 -5.93 0.01 -13.86
CA LYS A 251 -4.97 -0.99 -14.36
C LYS A 251 -4.15 -1.60 -13.22
N GLN A 252 -3.64 -0.77 -12.33
CA GLN A 252 -2.73 -1.19 -11.27
C GLN A 252 -3.43 -1.89 -10.11
N LEU A 253 -4.55 -1.34 -9.64
CA LEU A 253 -5.34 -1.93 -8.56
C LEU A 253 -5.94 -3.27 -8.99
N GLY A 254 -6.36 -3.41 -10.25
CA GLY A 254 -6.84 -4.70 -10.76
C GLY A 254 -5.80 -5.82 -10.63
N GLY A 255 -4.51 -5.50 -10.71
CA GLY A 255 -3.41 -6.47 -10.68
C GLY A 255 -2.64 -6.58 -9.36
N VAL A 256 -2.94 -5.76 -8.34
CA VAL A 256 -2.20 -5.80 -7.07
C VAL A 256 -2.54 -7.08 -6.29
N GLU A 257 -1.53 -7.84 -5.86
CA GLU A 257 -1.74 -9.09 -5.11
C GLU A 257 -1.53 -8.94 -3.60
N SER A 258 -0.75 -7.94 -3.16
CA SER A 258 -0.47 -7.68 -1.76
C SER A 258 -0.44 -6.18 -1.49
N LEU A 259 -1.16 -5.74 -0.46
CA LEU A 259 -1.23 -4.35 -0.06
C LEU A 259 -1.08 -4.25 1.46
N SER A 260 -0.11 -3.43 1.89
CA SER A 260 0.08 -3.07 3.29
C SER A 260 -0.18 -1.58 3.50
N LEU A 261 -1.11 -1.31 4.41
CA LEU A 261 -1.48 0.01 4.92
C LEU A 261 -1.32 0.01 6.45
N GLN A 262 -0.30 -0.70 6.96
CA GLN A 262 0.07 -0.68 8.36
C GLN A 262 0.83 0.60 8.71
N ASP A 263 0.74 1.01 9.98
CA ASP A 263 1.49 2.14 10.53
C ASP A 263 1.27 3.45 9.76
N MET A 264 0.08 3.58 9.16
CA MET A 264 -0.39 4.77 8.48
C MET A 264 -0.79 5.85 9.51
N VAL A 265 -0.89 7.09 9.04
CA VAL A 265 -1.53 8.15 9.81
C VAL A 265 -2.96 7.76 10.20
N LEU A 266 -3.44 8.25 11.34
CA LEU A 266 -4.80 7.94 11.80
C LEU A 266 -5.83 8.34 10.72
N PRO A 267 -6.70 7.41 10.27
CA PRO A 267 -7.67 7.70 9.23
C PRO A 267 -8.83 8.56 9.75
N THR A 268 -9.37 9.37 8.85
CA THR A 268 -10.66 10.02 8.97
C THR A 268 -11.77 9.13 8.42
N GLU A 269 -13.03 9.51 8.64
CA GLU A 269 -14.19 8.87 8.02
C GLU A 269 -14.12 8.92 6.49
N LEU A 270 -13.67 10.05 5.94
CA LEU A 270 -13.48 10.21 4.50
C LEU A 270 -12.44 9.25 3.95
N ASP A 271 -11.33 9.04 4.67
CA ASP A 271 -10.28 8.10 4.27
C ASP A 271 -10.82 6.67 4.18
N MET A 272 -11.68 6.25 5.12
CA MET A 272 -12.25 4.89 5.10
C MET A 272 -13.29 4.71 4.01
N ALA A 273 -14.12 5.72 3.76
CA ALA A 273 -15.07 5.69 2.65
C ALA A 273 -14.35 5.61 1.29
N CYS A 274 -13.27 6.39 1.16
CA CYS A 274 -12.38 6.36 0.01
C CYS A 274 -11.70 4.98 -0.13
N LEU A 275 -11.21 4.42 0.98
CA LEU A 275 -10.57 3.10 1.00
C LEU A 275 -11.52 1.98 0.55
N GLY A 276 -12.80 2.02 0.93
CA GLY A 276 -13.79 1.04 0.45
C GLY A 276 -13.92 1.05 -1.07
N ARG A 277 -14.07 2.23 -1.68
CA ARG A 277 -14.11 2.40 -3.15
C ARG A 277 -12.80 1.98 -3.82
N TYR A 278 -11.68 2.28 -3.19
CA TYR A 278 -10.35 1.88 -3.65
C TYR A 278 -10.18 0.35 -3.65
N LEU A 279 -10.55 -0.32 -2.55
CA LEU A 279 -10.42 -1.77 -2.40
C LEU A 279 -11.36 -2.55 -3.32
N HIS A 280 -12.48 -1.96 -3.73
CA HIS A 280 -13.37 -2.55 -4.72
C HIS A 280 -12.65 -2.83 -6.07
N LEU A 281 -11.69 -1.98 -6.44
CA LEU A 281 -10.91 -2.15 -7.67
C LEU A 281 -9.81 -3.21 -7.55
N CYS A 282 -9.54 -3.71 -6.35
CA CYS A 282 -8.46 -4.64 -6.04
C CYS A 282 -8.85 -6.10 -6.32
N LEU A 283 -9.07 -6.43 -7.60
CA LEU A 283 -9.64 -7.73 -8.02
C LEU A 283 -8.70 -8.93 -7.79
N SER A 284 -7.39 -8.71 -7.87
CA SER A 284 -6.37 -9.77 -7.69
C SER A 284 -5.75 -9.80 -6.29
N LEU A 285 -6.22 -8.97 -5.37
CA LEU A 285 -5.61 -8.81 -4.04
C LEU A 285 -5.78 -10.08 -3.22
N LYS A 286 -4.67 -10.70 -2.83
CA LYS A 286 -4.59 -11.91 -2.00
C LYS A 286 -4.32 -11.59 -0.54
N THR A 287 -3.56 -10.54 -0.26
CA THR A 287 -3.18 -10.14 1.11
C THR A 287 -3.46 -8.66 1.35
N LEU A 288 -4.27 -8.36 2.37
CA LEU A 288 -4.54 -7.01 2.84
C LEU A 288 -4.11 -6.88 4.31
N ALA A 289 -3.19 -5.96 4.56
CA ALA A 289 -2.68 -5.67 5.88
C ALA A 289 -3.10 -4.28 6.37
N LEU A 290 -3.97 -4.26 7.38
CA LEU A 290 -4.54 -3.10 8.08
C LEU A 290 -4.27 -3.17 9.58
N GLY A 291 -3.23 -3.91 10.00
CA GLY A 291 -2.80 -3.97 11.40
C GLY A 291 -2.19 -2.63 11.85
N ARG A 292 -2.45 -2.23 13.11
CA ARG A 292 -2.00 -0.94 13.66
C ARG A 292 -2.43 0.28 12.81
N ALA A 293 -3.57 0.19 12.13
CA ALA A 293 -4.10 1.26 11.29
C ALA A 293 -4.95 2.27 12.07
N GLY A 294 -5.18 2.06 13.37
CA GLY A 294 -5.99 2.94 14.20
C GLY A 294 -7.50 2.81 13.98
N LEU A 295 -7.96 1.70 13.41
CA LEU A 295 -9.37 1.47 13.10
C LEU A 295 -10.20 1.34 14.38
N THR A 296 -11.19 2.22 14.54
CA THR A 296 -12.27 2.10 15.53
C THR A 296 -13.50 1.45 14.88
N ASP A 297 -14.51 1.10 15.67
CA ASP A 297 -15.79 0.60 15.13
C ASP A 297 -16.40 1.56 14.10
N SER A 298 -16.50 2.86 14.42
CA SER A 298 -17.07 3.85 13.49
C SER A 298 -16.36 3.84 12.13
N LEU A 299 -15.03 3.79 12.14
CA LEU A 299 -14.22 3.79 10.92
C LEU A 299 -14.32 2.46 10.16
N PHE A 300 -14.35 1.34 10.88
CA PHE A 300 -14.43 0.01 10.29
C PHE A 300 -15.83 -0.28 9.72
N VAL A 301 -16.89 0.25 10.35
CA VAL A 301 -18.26 0.26 9.83
C VAL A 301 -18.30 0.98 8.49
N ILE A 302 -17.76 2.20 8.40
CA ILE A 302 -17.70 2.96 7.14
C ILE A 302 -16.96 2.17 6.06
N LEU A 303 -15.83 1.55 6.40
CA LEU A 303 -15.11 0.71 5.45
C LEU A 303 -15.98 -0.47 4.96
N CYS A 304 -16.69 -1.15 5.85
CA CYS A 304 -17.58 -2.26 5.51
C CYS A 304 -18.79 -1.83 4.65
N GLU A 305 -19.39 -0.68 4.95
CA GLU A 305 -20.56 -0.14 4.24
C GLU A 305 -20.20 0.40 2.85
N THR A 306 -18.99 0.91 2.68
CA THR A 306 -18.52 1.46 1.41
C THR A 306 -17.88 0.41 0.49
N LEU A 307 -17.65 -0.81 0.98
CA LEU A 307 -17.27 -1.96 0.16
C LEU A 307 -18.51 -2.52 -0.54
N PRO A 308 -18.61 -2.45 -1.88
CA PRO A 308 -19.72 -3.06 -2.60
C PRO A 308 -19.79 -4.58 -2.40
N SER A 309 -20.98 -5.17 -2.55
CA SER A 309 -21.17 -6.62 -2.52
C SER A 309 -20.21 -7.34 -3.47
N GLY A 310 -19.60 -8.43 -2.99
CA GLY A 310 -18.65 -9.22 -3.80
C GLY A 310 -17.26 -8.60 -3.93
N SER A 311 -16.93 -7.57 -3.13
CA SER A 311 -15.60 -6.96 -3.16
C SER A 311 -14.51 -7.92 -2.70
N LEU A 312 -13.29 -7.67 -3.23
CA LEU A 312 -12.07 -8.42 -2.91
C LEU A 312 -12.22 -9.94 -3.15
N PRO A 313 -12.59 -10.36 -4.39
CA PRO A 313 -12.95 -11.75 -4.69
C PRO A 313 -11.78 -12.74 -4.53
N ALA A 314 -10.54 -12.26 -4.62
CA ALA A 314 -9.34 -13.07 -4.52
C ALA A 314 -8.68 -13.03 -3.12
N LEU A 315 -9.23 -12.27 -2.16
CA LEU A 315 -8.56 -12.04 -0.87
C LEU A 315 -8.49 -13.32 -0.04
N GLN A 316 -7.28 -13.66 0.38
CA GLN A 316 -6.96 -14.87 1.14
C GLN A 316 -6.52 -14.54 2.56
N GLU A 317 -5.85 -13.41 2.77
CA GLU A 317 -5.37 -13.00 4.08
C GLU A 317 -5.80 -11.57 4.41
N LEU A 318 -6.49 -11.42 5.54
CA LEU A 318 -6.85 -10.13 6.11
C LEU A 318 -6.24 -9.99 7.50
N HIS A 319 -5.37 -8.99 7.66
CA HIS A 319 -4.70 -8.69 8.93
C HIS A 319 -5.25 -7.39 9.51
N LEU A 320 -5.93 -7.49 10.65
CA LEU A 320 -6.60 -6.40 11.38
C LEU A 320 -6.09 -6.27 12.82
N TYR A 321 -4.95 -6.86 13.14
CA TYR A 321 -4.44 -6.90 14.51
C TYR A 321 -4.07 -5.51 15.07
N SER A 322 -4.10 -5.35 16.39
CA SER A 322 -3.73 -4.10 17.07
C SER A 322 -4.52 -2.88 16.58
N ASN A 323 -5.84 -3.03 16.45
CA ASN A 323 -6.77 -1.93 16.21
C ASN A 323 -7.69 -1.74 17.43
N LYS A 324 -8.77 -0.97 17.27
CA LYS A 324 -9.79 -0.73 18.29
C LYS A 324 -11.17 -1.25 17.83
N ILE A 325 -11.17 -2.36 17.08
CA ILE A 325 -12.39 -3.02 16.62
C ILE A 325 -13.00 -3.77 17.80
N SER A 326 -14.27 -3.51 18.12
CA SER A 326 -15.08 -4.21 19.11
C SER A 326 -16.29 -4.88 18.45
N ASP A 327 -17.31 -5.21 19.24
CA ASP A 327 -18.49 -5.95 18.79
C ASP A 327 -19.23 -5.27 17.65
N GLY A 328 -19.42 -3.94 17.71
CA GLY A 328 -20.10 -3.20 16.63
C GLY A 328 -19.36 -3.26 15.30
N GLY A 329 -18.02 -3.22 15.32
CA GLY A 329 -17.20 -3.42 14.13
C GLY A 329 -17.31 -4.84 13.57
N MET A 330 -17.40 -5.85 14.44
CA MET A 330 -17.58 -7.25 14.03
C MET A 330 -18.97 -7.55 13.47
N GLU A 331 -20.01 -6.85 13.93
CA GLU A 331 -21.36 -6.90 13.34
C GLU A 331 -21.36 -6.36 11.91
N ALA A 332 -20.71 -5.22 11.66
CA ALA A 332 -20.57 -4.67 10.32
C ALA A 332 -19.74 -5.56 9.41
N PHE A 333 -18.63 -6.13 9.91
CA PHE A 333 -17.84 -7.10 9.17
C PHE A 333 -18.66 -8.34 8.79
N SER A 334 -19.43 -8.88 9.74
CA SER A 334 -20.30 -10.04 9.50
C SER A 334 -21.35 -9.74 8.43
N THR A 335 -21.93 -8.54 8.46
CA THR A 335 -22.88 -8.06 7.43
C THR A 335 -22.22 -7.96 6.05
N CYS A 336 -21.00 -7.42 5.99
CA CYS A 336 -20.23 -7.30 4.75
C CYS A 336 -19.91 -8.68 4.13
N ILE A 337 -19.50 -9.65 4.96
CA ILE A 337 -19.26 -11.04 4.50
C ILE A 337 -20.55 -11.70 4.03
N ALA A 338 -21.65 -11.52 4.76
CA ALA A 338 -22.95 -12.06 4.38
C ALA A 338 -23.47 -11.48 3.05
N ALA A 339 -23.05 -10.26 2.71
CA ALA A 339 -23.30 -9.62 1.40
C ALA A 339 -22.37 -10.12 0.27
N GLY A 340 -21.52 -11.11 0.53
CA GLY A 340 -20.70 -11.80 -0.47
C GLY A 340 -19.24 -11.34 -0.58
N SER A 341 -18.79 -10.43 0.29
CA SER A 341 -17.39 -9.97 0.30
C SER A 341 -16.44 -11.04 0.84
N LEU A 342 -15.18 -11.00 0.39
CA LEU A 342 -14.08 -11.89 0.83
C LEU A 342 -14.36 -13.41 0.72
N PRO A 343 -14.92 -13.92 -0.40
CA PRO A 343 -15.37 -15.32 -0.50
C PRO A 343 -14.24 -16.35 -0.38
N GLN A 344 -12.98 -15.95 -0.60
CA GLN A 344 -11.80 -16.81 -0.60
C GLN A 344 -10.93 -16.66 0.65
N LEU A 345 -11.44 -16.04 1.72
CA LEU A 345 -10.65 -15.72 2.90
C LEU A 345 -10.17 -16.98 3.63
N LYS A 346 -8.84 -17.15 3.69
CA LYS A 346 -8.15 -18.28 4.35
C LYS A 346 -7.57 -17.91 5.71
N LYS A 347 -7.27 -16.63 5.94
CA LYS A 347 -6.71 -16.14 7.19
C LYS A 347 -7.37 -14.84 7.61
N LEU A 348 -7.86 -14.82 8.84
CA LEU A 348 -8.38 -13.64 9.51
C LEU A 348 -7.60 -13.45 10.82
N ALA A 349 -6.83 -12.37 10.92
CA ALA A 349 -6.08 -12.02 12.12
C ALA A 349 -6.68 -10.78 12.78
N LEU A 350 -7.31 -10.96 13.93
CA LEU A 350 -8.01 -9.96 14.73
C LEU A 350 -7.37 -9.77 16.12
N SER A 351 -6.14 -10.26 16.32
CA SER A 351 -5.52 -10.19 17.64
C SER A 351 -5.26 -8.76 18.13
N MET A 352 -5.27 -8.56 19.46
CA MET A 352 -5.11 -7.23 20.07
C MET A 352 -6.19 -6.24 19.60
N ASN A 353 -7.45 -6.62 19.74
CA ASN A 353 -8.61 -5.76 19.51
C ASN A 353 -9.49 -5.76 20.78
N LYS A 354 -10.75 -5.37 20.65
CA LYS A 354 -11.73 -5.30 21.74
C LYS A 354 -12.96 -6.16 21.42
N VAL A 355 -12.78 -7.23 20.65
CA VAL A 355 -13.87 -8.15 20.32
C VAL A 355 -14.28 -8.88 21.60
N GLY A 356 -15.55 -8.79 21.96
CA GLY A 356 -16.16 -9.54 23.03
C GLY A 356 -17.13 -10.59 22.50
N ASP A 357 -18.03 -11.02 23.37
CA ASP A 357 -18.94 -12.13 23.08
C ASP A 357 -19.94 -11.83 21.99
N THR A 358 -20.46 -10.60 21.93
CA THR A 358 -21.43 -10.20 20.91
C THR A 358 -20.78 -10.20 19.53
N GLY A 359 -19.55 -9.68 19.41
CA GLY A 359 -18.80 -9.67 18.17
C GLY A 359 -18.41 -11.07 17.70
N LEU A 360 -18.00 -11.95 18.62
CA LEU A 360 -17.74 -13.35 18.30
C LEU A 360 -19.03 -14.09 17.91
N ALA A 361 -20.15 -13.83 18.57
CA ALA A 361 -21.44 -14.42 18.23
C ALA A 361 -21.93 -13.96 16.83
N ALA A 362 -21.70 -12.70 16.45
CA ALA A 362 -22.00 -12.20 15.10
C ALA A 362 -21.19 -12.95 14.03
N LEU A 363 -19.88 -13.13 14.27
CA LEU A 363 -19.00 -13.91 13.40
C LEU A 363 -19.44 -15.40 13.36
N ALA A 364 -19.76 -15.98 14.51
CA ALA A 364 -20.24 -17.36 14.63
C ALA A 364 -21.53 -17.57 13.81
N LYS A 365 -22.46 -16.62 13.84
CA LYS A 365 -23.71 -16.68 13.07
C LYS A 365 -23.47 -16.85 11.58
N ILE A 366 -22.60 -16.04 10.97
CA ILE A 366 -22.31 -16.16 9.54
C ILE A 366 -21.52 -17.45 9.21
N ILE A 367 -20.68 -17.91 10.13
CA ILE A 367 -19.98 -19.20 10.01
C ILE A 367 -20.99 -20.35 9.98
N GLY A 368 -21.99 -20.35 10.88
CA GLY A 368 -23.06 -21.35 10.89
C GLY A 368 -23.96 -21.31 9.65
N GLN A 369 -23.94 -20.21 8.90
CA GLN A 369 -24.62 -20.06 7.61
C GLN A 369 -23.77 -20.55 6.42
N GLY A 370 -22.52 -20.96 6.65
CA GLY A 370 -21.61 -21.48 5.62
C GLY A 370 -20.67 -20.42 5.01
N PHE A 371 -20.71 -19.18 5.48
CA PHE A 371 -19.70 -18.19 5.12
C PHE A 371 -18.35 -18.55 5.73
N LEU A 372 -17.25 -18.05 5.14
CA LEU A 372 -15.88 -18.32 5.58
C LEU A 372 -15.50 -19.82 5.58
N ALA A 373 -16.14 -20.66 4.75
CA ALA A 373 -15.86 -22.10 4.66
C ALA A 373 -14.41 -22.43 4.22
N THR A 374 -13.72 -21.46 3.60
CA THR A 374 -12.32 -21.55 3.15
C THR A 374 -11.31 -21.17 4.23
N LEU A 375 -11.76 -20.71 5.40
CA LEU A 375 -10.91 -20.22 6.47
C LEU A 375 -10.05 -21.35 7.05
N LYS A 376 -8.73 -21.10 7.09
CA LYS A 376 -7.69 -22.00 7.60
C LYS A 376 -7.08 -21.50 8.91
N VAL A 377 -7.07 -20.19 9.12
CA VAL A 377 -6.48 -19.55 10.30
C VAL A 377 -7.43 -18.47 10.81
N LEU A 378 -7.84 -18.59 12.06
CA LEU A 378 -8.55 -17.56 12.80
C LEU A 378 -7.76 -17.20 14.05
N ASP A 379 -7.34 -15.94 14.15
CA ASP A 379 -6.64 -15.43 15.33
C ASP A 379 -7.47 -14.35 16.02
N LEU A 380 -7.99 -14.69 17.21
CA LEU A 380 -8.75 -13.84 18.12
C LEU A 380 -8.02 -13.66 19.47
N SER A 381 -6.71 -13.87 19.50
CA SER A 381 -5.92 -13.70 20.73
C SER A 381 -5.94 -12.26 21.23
N LEU A 382 -5.78 -12.01 22.54
CA LEU A 382 -5.71 -10.67 23.11
C LEU A 382 -6.97 -9.85 22.77
N ASN A 383 -8.14 -10.40 23.08
CA ASN A 383 -9.44 -9.77 22.94
C ASN A 383 -10.20 -9.87 24.29
N LEU A 384 -11.51 -9.61 24.28
CA LEU A 384 -12.37 -9.57 25.47
C LEU A 384 -13.42 -10.69 25.45
N ILE A 385 -13.08 -11.85 24.87
CA ILE A 385 -14.01 -12.97 24.74
C ILE A 385 -14.12 -13.72 26.07
N GLU A 386 -15.33 -14.02 26.49
CA GLU A 386 -15.72 -14.77 27.68
C GLU A 386 -16.42 -16.08 27.28
N ASP A 387 -17.13 -16.71 28.23
CA ASP A 387 -17.71 -18.04 28.05
C ASP A 387 -18.88 -18.05 27.07
N GLU A 388 -19.75 -17.05 27.10
CA GLU A 388 -20.92 -16.95 26.24
C GLU A 388 -20.54 -16.83 24.76
N GLY A 389 -19.51 -16.03 24.47
CA GLY A 389 -18.98 -15.86 23.12
C GLY A 389 -18.39 -17.15 22.58
N LEU A 390 -17.56 -17.84 23.37
CA LEU A 390 -16.96 -19.10 22.95
C LEU A 390 -18.01 -20.21 22.81
N ALA A 391 -19.02 -20.24 23.69
CA ALA A 391 -20.14 -21.17 23.59
C ALA A 391 -20.98 -20.94 22.32
N ALA A 392 -21.24 -19.67 21.96
CA ALA A 392 -21.92 -19.32 20.71
C ALA A 392 -21.12 -19.79 19.48
N PHE A 393 -19.80 -19.56 19.48
CA PHE A 393 -18.90 -20.07 18.45
C PHE A 393 -18.93 -21.60 18.36
N ALA A 394 -18.83 -22.29 19.50
CA ALA A 394 -18.89 -23.75 19.59
C ALA A 394 -20.22 -24.31 19.05
N GLY A 395 -21.34 -23.65 19.34
CA GLY A 395 -22.64 -24.00 18.78
C GLY A 395 -22.68 -23.85 17.26
N ALA A 396 -22.19 -22.73 16.73
CA ALA A 396 -22.23 -22.46 15.29
C ALA A 396 -21.38 -23.43 14.45
N ILE A 397 -20.21 -23.86 14.94
CA ILE A 397 -19.33 -24.78 14.19
C ILE A 397 -19.84 -26.23 14.15
N THR A 398 -20.77 -26.60 15.04
CA THR A 398 -21.47 -27.90 14.95
C THR A 398 -22.55 -27.92 13.88
N ALA A 399 -23.03 -26.74 13.46
CA ALA A 399 -24.03 -26.64 12.40
C ALA A 399 -23.38 -26.86 11.03
N LYS A 400 -23.93 -27.79 10.24
CA LYS A 400 -23.67 -27.96 8.80
C LYS A 400 -22.22 -28.22 8.38
N GLY A 401 -21.33 -28.65 9.28
CA GLY A 401 -19.92 -28.88 8.93
C GLY A 401 -19.22 -27.59 8.50
N SER A 402 -19.42 -26.50 9.24
CA SER A 402 -18.70 -25.25 9.02
C SER A 402 -17.24 -25.34 9.47
N LEU A 403 -16.36 -24.56 8.85
CA LEU A 403 -14.92 -24.49 9.17
C LEU A 403 -14.13 -25.81 9.05
N LEU A 404 -14.52 -26.73 8.15
CA LEU A 404 -13.77 -27.99 7.94
C LEU A 404 -12.31 -27.78 7.50
N GLN A 405 -12.00 -26.63 6.90
CA GLN A 405 -10.65 -26.30 6.47
C GLN A 405 -9.82 -25.60 7.56
N LEU A 406 -10.41 -25.29 8.72
CA LEU A 406 -9.72 -24.55 9.77
C LEU A 406 -8.61 -25.40 10.38
N GLN A 407 -7.38 -24.93 10.28
CA GLN A 407 -6.17 -25.63 10.74
C GLN A 407 -5.60 -25.02 12.01
N LYS A 408 -5.76 -23.70 12.20
CA LYS A 408 -5.24 -22.97 13.36
C LYS A 408 -6.32 -22.06 13.93
N LEU A 409 -6.52 -22.17 15.24
CA LEU A 409 -7.48 -21.37 15.98
C LEU A 409 -6.79 -20.80 17.22
N HIS A 410 -6.78 -19.48 17.34
CA HIS A 410 -6.10 -18.79 18.43
C HIS A 410 -7.08 -17.96 19.27
N PHE A 411 -7.09 -18.23 20.57
CA PHE A 411 -7.83 -17.53 21.62
C PHE A 411 -6.95 -17.21 22.83
N ASN A 412 -5.63 -17.16 22.66
CA ASN A 412 -4.71 -16.84 23.76
C ASN A 412 -5.08 -15.50 24.39
N SER A 413 -4.95 -15.39 25.71
CA SER A 413 -5.13 -14.14 26.44
C SER A 413 -6.51 -13.49 26.20
N ASN A 414 -7.58 -14.24 26.46
CA ASN A 414 -8.95 -13.74 26.56
C ASN A 414 -9.44 -13.90 28.02
N GLN A 415 -10.75 -13.85 28.25
CA GLN A 415 -11.40 -14.00 29.56
C GLN A 415 -12.27 -15.28 29.61
N ILE A 416 -11.87 -16.31 28.87
CA ILE A 416 -12.62 -17.57 28.73
C ILE A 416 -12.48 -18.43 29.99
N GLY A 417 -13.58 -18.71 30.66
CA GLY A 417 -13.70 -19.58 31.83
C GLY A 417 -13.95 -21.06 31.49
N ASP A 418 -14.32 -21.82 32.51
CA ASP A 418 -14.48 -23.28 32.41
C ASP A 418 -15.60 -23.67 31.44
N ASP A 419 -16.71 -22.91 31.44
CA ASP A 419 -17.90 -23.22 30.65
C ASP A 419 -17.64 -23.05 29.14
N GLY A 420 -16.93 -21.99 28.75
CA GLY A 420 -16.54 -21.75 27.37
C GLY A 420 -15.57 -22.83 26.87
N ILE A 421 -14.55 -23.17 27.67
CA ILE A 421 -13.61 -24.25 27.32
C ILE A 421 -14.34 -25.58 27.17
N ALA A 422 -15.23 -25.92 28.10
CA ALA A 422 -16.01 -27.15 28.05
C ALA A 422 -16.93 -27.19 26.82
N ALA A 423 -17.56 -26.08 26.46
CA ALA A 423 -18.42 -25.98 25.28
C ALA A 423 -17.65 -26.26 23.97
N LEU A 424 -16.48 -25.64 23.79
CA LEU A 424 -15.64 -25.89 22.61
C LEU A 424 -15.04 -27.30 22.62
N ALA A 425 -14.62 -27.82 23.78
CA ALA A 425 -14.11 -29.19 23.90
C ALA A 425 -15.17 -30.22 23.49
N LYS A 426 -16.43 -29.99 23.88
CA LYS A 426 -17.57 -30.83 23.50
C LYS A 426 -17.82 -30.79 21.99
N SER A 427 -17.75 -29.62 21.34
CA SER A 427 -17.95 -29.53 19.89
C SER A 427 -16.86 -30.25 19.10
N ILE A 428 -15.59 -30.12 19.50
CA ILE A 428 -14.47 -30.87 18.91
C ILE A 428 -14.66 -32.37 19.10
N SER A 429 -15.01 -32.82 20.31
CA SER A 429 -15.27 -34.24 20.60
C SER A 429 -16.45 -34.81 19.79
N SER A 430 -17.40 -33.96 19.39
CA SER A 430 -18.53 -34.34 18.53
C SER A 430 -18.20 -34.41 17.04
N GLY A 431 -16.94 -34.16 16.65
CA GLY A 431 -16.48 -34.24 15.27
C GLY A 431 -16.49 -32.92 14.50
N SER A 432 -16.64 -31.77 15.18
CA SER A 432 -16.43 -30.46 14.57
C SER A 432 -14.94 -30.15 14.39
N LEU A 433 -14.59 -29.22 13.48
CA LEU A 433 -13.22 -28.78 13.23
C LEU A 433 -12.25 -29.93 12.88
N THR A 434 -12.68 -30.88 12.06
CA THR A 434 -11.87 -32.06 11.67
C THR A 434 -10.53 -31.71 10.99
N GLY A 435 -10.41 -30.52 10.42
CA GLY A 435 -9.17 -30.01 9.83
C GLY A 435 -8.19 -29.38 10.82
N LEU A 436 -8.57 -29.24 12.10
CA LEU A 436 -7.79 -28.52 13.10
C LEU A 436 -6.46 -29.24 13.36
N LYS A 437 -5.38 -28.47 13.40
CA LYS A 437 -4.02 -28.96 13.67
C LYS A 437 -3.40 -28.31 14.88
N SER A 438 -3.80 -27.08 15.20
CA SER A 438 -3.29 -26.36 16.35
C SER A 438 -4.36 -25.48 16.98
N PHE A 439 -4.48 -25.56 18.29
CA PHE A 439 -5.36 -24.72 19.09
C PHE A 439 -4.52 -23.99 20.14
N TYR A 440 -4.67 -22.66 20.20
CA TYR A 440 -3.91 -21.80 21.09
C TYR A 440 -4.87 -21.15 22.09
N VAL A 441 -4.78 -21.50 23.38
CA VAL A 441 -5.74 -21.03 24.40
C VAL A 441 -5.11 -20.66 25.75
N LYS A 442 -3.79 -20.47 25.79
CA LYS A 442 -3.06 -20.01 26.99
C LYS A 442 -3.57 -18.67 27.50
N ASN A 443 -3.32 -18.42 28.79
CA ASN A 443 -3.65 -17.17 29.48
C ASN A 443 -5.16 -16.85 29.50
N ASN A 444 -5.99 -17.89 29.61
CA ASN A 444 -7.42 -17.78 29.92
C ASN A 444 -7.66 -18.30 31.36
N PRO A 445 -8.69 -17.81 32.08
CA PRO A 445 -8.98 -18.26 33.44
C PRO A 445 -9.46 -19.71 33.54
N GLY A 446 -10.10 -20.24 32.49
CA GLY A 446 -10.67 -21.60 32.49
C GLY A 446 -9.64 -22.74 32.45
N ASP A 447 -10.00 -23.86 33.07
CA ASP A 447 -9.23 -25.10 33.00
C ASP A 447 -9.25 -25.69 31.59
N ILE A 448 -8.06 -25.85 31.02
CA ILE A 448 -7.86 -26.47 29.69
C ILE A 448 -7.94 -28.00 29.71
N GLY A 449 -8.18 -28.63 30.87
CA GLY A 449 -8.36 -30.07 31.05
C GLY A 449 -9.35 -30.70 30.06
N PRO A 450 -10.59 -30.19 29.93
CA PRO A 450 -11.57 -30.67 28.95
C PRO A 450 -11.04 -30.59 27.51
N MET A 451 -10.32 -29.52 27.17
CA MET A 451 -9.73 -29.35 25.84
C MET A 451 -8.63 -30.37 25.58
N LYS A 452 -7.74 -30.61 26.55
CA LYS A 452 -6.71 -31.65 26.48
C LYS A 452 -7.32 -33.03 26.21
N ALA A 453 -8.41 -33.35 26.89
CA ALA A 453 -9.14 -34.61 26.68
C ALA A 453 -9.77 -34.67 25.27
N ALA A 454 -10.39 -33.58 24.80
CA ALA A 454 -11.01 -33.52 23.48
C ALA A 454 -10.02 -33.69 22.32
N VAL A 455 -8.76 -33.25 22.49
CA VAL A 455 -7.71 -33.39 21.46
C VAL A 455 -6.84 -34.64 21.63
N ALA A 456 -6.96 -35.35 22.76
CA ALA A 456 -6.17 -36.54 23.05
C ALA A 456 -6.47 -37.64 22.02
N GLY A 457 -5.47 -37.97 21.18
CA GLY A 457 -5.59 -38.98 20.12
C GLY A 457 -5.93 -38.42 18.72
N GLY A 458 -6.25 -37.13 18.60
CA GLY A 458 -6.62 -36.49 17.32
C GLY A 458 -5.46 -35.82 16.56
N GLY A 459 -4.24 -35.84 17.10
CA GLY A 459 -3.07 -35.19 16.47
C GLY A 459 -3.10 -33.65 16.47
N ILE A 460 -4.04 -33.03 17.19
CA ILE A 460 -4.14 -31.58 17.33
C ILE A 460 -3.13 -31.12 18.39
N ARG A 461 -2.29 -30.14 18.04
CA ARG A 461 -1.33 -29.52 18.95
C ARG A 461 -2.04 -28.47 19.82
N LEU A 462 -2.06 -28.68 21.13
CA LEU A 462 -2.56 -27.69 22.09
C LEU A 462 -1.39 -26.84 22.59
N GLU A 463 -1.47 -25.52 22.36
CA GLU A 463 -0.51 -24.51 22.80
C GLU A 463 -1.18 -23.37 23.53
#